data_AF-A0A2I2G6Q2-F1
#
_entry.id   AF-A0A2I2G6Q2-F1
#
_cell.length_a   1.000
_cell.length_b   1.000
_cell.length_c   1.000
_cell.angle_alpha   90.00
_cell.angle_beta   90.00
_cell.angle_gamma   90.00
#
_symmetry.space_group_name_H-M   'P 1'
#
loop_
_entity.id
_entity.type
_entity.pdbx_description
1 polymer ?
#
loop_
_entity_poly.entity_id
_entity_poly.type
_entity_poly.pdbx_seq_one_letter_code
_entity_poly.pdbx_strand_id
1 'polypeptide(L)'
;MLTVLLLAVALFFGDKTLAAPYVRCILALAILCSATHAVISPPPSFSAFFKYSNAFLSGAFVIRAVELLLVYDLPRLKRLGSVAASASPPKYVWKPLPTALGATRFLWICDLLVNPRAIGWNYGPVRYLPPLRDHRQSKKAFDDVNSIDQGAEVSPATFSKRQLRRIVFGYLILDAYQSTFGRNYLALCETLASAATAGWGSQISTEASEILVRKYLFGPVCWLTSYAFVDGVHALFGLVGVGALGSIAPKLSAEPWMYPPLFGPVQSLLTFRLRDIWGKFWHDLCRRPFLALSISLIPKSSPPYLKQLIVLYTSFTLSGVIHALGSYAVSRNLQAAGMMMFFFFVLPTCIALQQIISSELLPRLIPRNRASRAMILVLNAAFVWAWANLTCPWFIEYSMLPQSMASIPVPFSFWGWVCRSHTPDFALAGLR
;
A
#
# COMPACT_ATOMS: atom_id res chain seq x y z
N MET A 1 -3.97 7.45 17.32
CA MET A 1 -5.31 7.44 16.69
C MET A 1 -6.14 8.72 16.88
N LEU A 2 -5.72 9.71 17.68
CA LEU A 2 -6.48 10.98 17.80
C LEU A 2 -6.59 11.76 16.48
N THR A 3 -5.59 11.67 15.59
CA THR A 3 -5.57 12.34 14.28
C THR A 3 -6.79 12.00 13.42
N VAL A 4 -7.18 10.72 13.35
CA VAL A 4 -8.35 10.29 12.55
C VAL A 4 -9.65 10.77 13.17
N LEU A 5 -9.74 10.83 14.51
CA LEU A 5 -10.92 11.37 15.21
C LEU A 5 -11.09 12.86 14.94
N LEU A 6 -10.00 13.64 15.01
CA LEU A 6 -10.02 15.06 14.69
C LEU A 6 -10.44 15.33 13.24
N LEU A 7 -9.92 14.52 12.29
CA LEU A 7 -10.35 14.60 10.90
C LEU A 7 -11.82 14.20 10.73
N ALA A 8 -12.30 13.16 11.43
CA ALA A 8 -13.70 12.77 11.42
C ALA A 8 -14.61 13.90 11.90
N VAL A 9 -14.24 14.55 13.00
CA VAL A 9 -14.95 15.72 13.54
C VAL A 9 -14.96 16.86 12.51
N ALA A 10 -13.81 17.20 11.93
CA ALA A 10 -13.71 18.25 10.91
C ALA A 10 -14.63 17.99 9.70
N LEU A 11 -14.66 16.75 9.20
CA LEU A 11 -15.53 16.37 8.08
C LEU A 11 -17.01 16.31 8.47
N PHE A 12 -17.31 15.82 9.67
CA PHE A 12 -18.69 15.71 10.14
C PHE A 12 -19.37 17.07 10.28
N PHE A 13 -18.65 18.09 10.76
CA PHE A 13 -19.20 19.44 10.91
C PHE A 13 -18.94 20.37 9.72
N GLY A 14 -18.21 19.88 8.69
CA GLY A 14 -17.55 20.69 7.67
C GLY A 14 -18.37 21.83 7.06
N ASP A 15 -19.62 21.59 6.68
CA ASP A 15 -20.45 22.60 5.99
C ASP A 15 -20.82 23.78 6.89
N LYS A 16 -20.80 23.61 8.21
CA LYS A 16 -21.17 24.63 9.21
C LYS A 16 -19.94 25.22 9.92
N THR A 17 -18.99 24.38 10.32
CA THR A 17 -17.82 24.81 11.11
C THR A 17 -16.68 25.33 10.26
N LEU A 18 -16.50 24.82 9.04
CA LEU A 18 -15.48 25.35 8.14
C LEU A 18 -15.92 26.69 7.52
N ALA A 19 -17.11 27.23 7.77
CA ALA A 19 -17.42 28.58 7.29
C ALA A 19 -16.52 29.65 7.95
N ALA A 20 -16.11 29.40 9.20
CA ALA A 20 -15.23 30.29 9.95
C ALA A 20 -13.74 29.98 9.69
N PRO A 21 -12.94 30.93 9.19
CA PRO A 21 -11.53 30.69 8.84
C PRO A 21 -10.67 30.30 10.06
N TYR A 22 -10.93 30.87 11.23
CA TYR A 22 -10.19 30.55 12.45
C TYR A 22 -10.42 29.09 12.92
N VAL A 23 -11.64 28.57 12.78
CA VAL A 23 -11.95 27.17 13.12
C VAL A 23 -11.19 26.22 12.19
N ARG A 24 -11.07 26.54 10.89
CA ARG A 24 -10.25 25.75 9.96
C ARG A 24 -8.79 25.69 10.41
N CYS A 25 -8.21 26.84 10.77
CA CYS A 25 -6.82 26.91 11.23
C CYS A 25 -6.60 26.10 12.51
N ILE A 26 -7.50 26.23 13.49
CA ILE A 26 -7.43 25.48 14.76
C ILE A 26 -7.51 23.97 14.50
N LEU A 27 -8.45 23.51 13.66
CA LEU A 27 -8.59 22.09 13.32
C LEU A 27 -7.37 21.55 12.57
N ALA A 28 -6.85 22.31 11.60
CA ALA A 28 -5.65 21.93 10.87
C ALA A 28 -4.43 21.81 11.80
N LEU A 29 -4.25 22.79 12.69
CA LEU A 29 -3.19 22.75 13.70
C LEU A 29 -3.37 21.58 14.66
N ALA A 30 -4.59 21.30 15.12
CA ALA A 30 -4.88 20.17 16.00
C ALA A 30 -4.57 18.82 15.33
N ILE A 31 -4.95 18.65 14.05
CA ILE A 31 -4.63 17.45 13.26
C ILE A 31 -3.11 17.27 13.15
N LEU A 32 -2.39 18.35 12.82
CA LEU A 32 -0.93 18.34 12.70
C LEU A 32 -0.26 18.02 14.04
N CYS A 33 -0.61 18.74 15.12
CA CYS A 33 -0.08 18.49 16.46
C CYS A 33 -0.36 17.06 16.93
N SER A 34 -1.56 16.52 16.65
CA SER A 34 -1.90 15.14 16.98
C SER A 34 -1.04 14.13 16.20
N ALA A 35 -0.79 14.37 14.91
CA ALA A 35 0.08 13.52 14.12
C ALA A 35 1.54 13.59 14.60
N THR A 36 2.03 14.78 14.90
CA THR A 36 3.36 14.99 15.49
C THR A 36 3.51 14.28 16.83
N HIS A 37 2.50 14.37 17.71
CA HIS A 37 2.49 13.65 18.97
C HIS A 37 2.52 12.13 18.76
N ALA A 38 1.77 11.60 17.79
CA ALA A 38 1.79 10.17 17.45
C ALA A 38 3.17 9.66 17.00
N VAL A 39 4.01 10.55 16.47
CA VAL A 39 5.37 10.27 15.98
C VAL A 39 6.41 10.46 17.08
N ILE A 40 6.33 11.57 17.84
CA ILE A 40 7.30 11.93 18.88
C ILE A 40 7.05 11.17 20.19
N SER A 41 5.81 10.89 20.53
CA SER A 41 5.43 10.24 21.79
C SER A 41 4.44 9.08 21.59
N PRO A 42 4.75 8.06 20.76
CA PRO A 42 3.98 6.83 20.73
C PRO A 42 3.97 6.17 22.12
N PRO A 43 2.85 5.53 22.52
CA PRO A 43 2.76 4.84 23.79
C PRO A 43 3.91 3.83 24.00
N PRO A 44 4.53 3.78 25.19
CA PRO A 44 5.69 2.92 25.42
C PRO A 44 5.34 1.43 25.29
N SER A 45 4.11 1.05 25.66
CA SER A 45 3.57 -0.31 25.60
C SER A 45 3.32 -0.83 24.17
N PHE A 46 3.36 0.03 23.15
CA PHE A 46 3.14 -0.40 21.77
C PHE A 46 4.36 -1.18 21.25
N SER A 47 4.07 -2.31 20.58
CA SER A 47 5.07 -3.02 19.78
C SER A 47 5.58 -2.15 18.63
N ALA A 48 6.69 -2.53 18.00
CA ALA A 48 7.24 -1.80 16.86
C ALA A 48 6.20 -1.63 15.74
N PHE A 49 5.41 -2.66 15.46
CA PHE A 49 4.31 -2.60 14.50
C PHE A 49 3.29 -1.50 14.82
N PHE A 50 2.83 -1.44 16.07
CA PHE A 50 1.84 -0.45 16.47
C PHE A 50 2.41 0.97 16.52
N LYS A 51 3.68 1.14 16.93
CA LYS A 51 4.39 2.43 16.87
C LYS A 51 4.50 2.91 15.42
N TYR A 52 5.02 2.06 14.53
CA TYR A 52 5.16 2.34 13.10
C TYR A 52 3.81 2.68 12.47
N SER A 53 2.81 1.82 12.65
CA SER A 53 1.49 1.97 12.03
C SER A 53 0.76 3.21 12.54
N ASN A 54 0.83 3.52 13.84
CA ASN A 54 0.22 4.71 14.40
C ASN A 54 0.85 5.99 13.81
N ALA A 55 2.18 6.07 13.71
CA ALA A 55 2.87 7.20 13.11
C ALA A 55 2.63 7.32 11.60
N PHE A 56 2.74 6.21 10.86
CA PHE A 56 2.47 6.14 9.42
C PHE A 56 1.03 6.59 9.10
N LEU A 57 0.04 6.02 9.80
CA LEU A 57 -1.37 6.35 9.57
C LEU A 57 -1.68 7.79 9.99
N SER A 58 -1.12 8.29 11.09
CA SER A 58 -1.25 9.69 11.48
C SER A 58 -0.72 10.64 10.40
N GLY A 59 0.46 10.37 9.83
CA GLY A 59 0.98 11.14 8.70
C GLY A 59 0.09 11.03 7.45
N ALA A 60 -0.37 9.82 7.12
CA ALA A 60 -1.30 9.60 6.01
C ALA A 60 -2.64 10.34 6.20
N PHE A 61 -3.13 10.45 7.44
CA PHE A 61 -4.35 11.20 7.75
C PHE A 61 -4.16 12.71 7.66
N VAL A 62 -2.95 13.25 7.89
CA VAL A 62 -2.65 14.67 7.56
C VAL A 62 -2.79 14.90 6.06
N ILE A 63 -2.21 14.02 5.25
CA ILE A 63 -2.33 14.08 3.78
C ILE A 63 -3.80 13.96 3.35
N ARG A 64 -4.55 13.03 3.96
CA ARG A 64 -5.99 12.87 3.72
C ARG A 64 -6.80 14.09 4.15
N ALA A 65 -6.41 14.76 5.22
CA ALA A 65 -7.04 16.00 5.66
C ALA A 65 -6.84 17.12 4.63
N VAL A 66 -5.62 17.29 4.11
CA VAL A 66 -5.34 18.24 3.02
C VAL A 66 -6.19 17.90 1.79
N GLU A 67 -6.23 16.63 1.39
CA GLU A 67 -7.06 16.20 0.25
C GLU A 67 -8.54 16.58 0.46
N LEU A 68 -9.15 16.17 1.56
CA LEU A 68 -10.60 16.29 1.75
C LEU A 68 -11.07 17.68 2.20
N LEU A 69 -10.24 18.43 2.92
CA LEU A 69 -10.63 19.73 3.50
C LEU A 69 -10.12 20.93 2.69
N LEU A 70 -9.01 20.78 1.95
CA LEU A 70 -8.38 21.89 1.22
C LEU A 70 -8.44 21.71 -0.29
N VAL A 71 -8.28 20.49 -0.80
CA VAL A 71 -8.28 20.23 -2.26
C VAL A 71 -9.71 20.00 -2.78
N TYR A 72 -10.51 19.21 -2.07
CA TYR A 72 -11.89 18.95 -2.46
C TYR A 72 -12.90 19.84 -1.74
N ASP A 73 -13.98 20.15 -2.45
CA ASP A 73 -15.15 20.84 -1.93
C ASP A 73 -16.12 19.79 -1.36
N LEU A 74 -16.24 19.73 -0.03
CA LEU A 74 -16.99 18.70 0.70
C LEU A 74 -18.47 18.60 0.23
N PRO A 75 -19.22 19.71 0.05
CA PRO A 75 -20.54 19.73 -0.57
C PRO A 75 -20.65 19.07 -1.96
N ARG A 76 -19.56 19.04 -2.74
CA ARG A 76 -19.55 18.43 -4.09
C ARG A 76 -19.31 16.93 -4.06
N LEU A 77 -18.98 16.36 -2.90
CA LEU A 77 -18.79 14.93 -2.76
C LEU A 77 -20.13 14.22 -2.89
N LYS A 78 -20.19 13.24 -3.79
CA LYS A 78 -21.34 12.38 -3.97
C LYS A 78 -20.92 10.94 -3.78
N ARG A 79 -21.74 10.18 -3.07
CA ARG A 79 -21.55 8.75 -2.87
C ARG A 79 -22.57 8.00 -3.70
N LEU A 80 -22.15 6.90 -4.31
CA LEU A 80 -23.04 6.01 -5.01
C LEU A 80 -24.01 5.37 -4.00
N GLY A 81 -25.28 5.25 -4.35
CA GLY A 81 -26.30 4.59 -3.54
C GLY A 81 -27.08 3.60 -4.39
N SER A 82 -27.37 2.42 -3.84
CA SER A 82 -28.32 1.48 -4.46
C SER A 82 -29.74 2.02 -4.29
N VAL A 83 -30.52 2.02 -5.38
CA VAL A 83 -31.92 2.47 -5.42
C VAL A 83 -32.88 1.29 -5.40
N ALA A 84 -32.49 0.17 -6.01
CA ALA A 84 -33.26 -1.07 -6.00
C ALA A 84 -32.27 -2.23 -6.00
N ALA A 85 -31.83 -2.65 -4.81
CA ALA A 85 -30.89 -3.76 -4.64
C ALA A 85 -31.47 -5.10 -5.15
N SER A 86 -32.81 -5.22 -5.23
CA SER A 86 -33.51 -6.38 -5.78
C SER A 86 -33.73 -6.33 -7.30
N ALA A 87 -33.41 -5.22 -7.97
CA ALA A 87 -33.48 -5.16 -9.43
C ALA A 87 -32.28 -5.89 -10.03
N SER A 88 -32.52 -6.67 -11.09
CA SER A 88 -31.46 -7.25 -11.91
C SER A 88 -31.41 -6.51 -13.26
N PRO A 89 -30.32 -5.76 -13.57
CA PRO A 89 -29.16 -5.45 -12.73
C PRO A 89 -29.46 -4.37 -11.66
N PRO A 90 -28.68 -4.32 -10.56
CA PRO A 90 -28.86 -3.33 -9.51
C PRO A 90 -28.71 -1.90 -10.04
N LYS A 91 -29.63 -1.01 -9.63
CA LYS A 91 -29.63 0.39 -10.04
C LYS A 91 -28.89 1.26 -9.03
N TYR A 92 -27.91 2.02 -9.51
CA TYR A 92 -27.10 2.92 -8.70
C TYR A 92 -27.32 4.39 -9.07
N VAL A 93 -27.39 5.27 -8.07
CA VAL A 93 -27.55 6.72 -8.25
C VAL A 93 -26.60 7.48 -7.34
N TRP A 94 -26.04 8.59 -7.84
CA TRP A 94 -25.21 9.49 -7.05
C TRP A 94 -26.06 10.29 -6.05
N LYS A 95 -25.74 10.16 -4.77
CA LYS A 95 -26.39 10.89 -3.67
C LYS A 95 -25.40 11.91 -3.08
N PRO A 96 -25.80 13.17 -2.85
CA PRO A 96 -24.94 14.16 -2.20
C PRO A 96 -24.68 13.78 -0.74
N LEU A 97 -23.57 14.27 -0.18
CA LEU A 97 -23.29 14.13 1.25
C LEU A 97 -24.48 14.69 2.07
N PRO A 98 -25.03 13.94 3.05
CA PRO A 98 -26.17 14.41 3.83
C PRO A 98 -25.83 15.70 4.58
N THR A 99 -26.61 16.76 4.39
CA THR A 99 -26.44 18.05 5.07
C THR A 99 -26.86 18.00 6.54
N ALA A 100 -27.84 17.14 6.87
CA ALA A 100 -28.25 16.90 8.24
C ALA A 100 -27.18 16.15 9.03
N LEU A 101 -26.89 16.65 10.24
CA LEU A 101 -26.03 15.95 11.19
C LEU A 101 -26.80 14.73 11.72
N GLY A 102 -26.23 13.54 11.59
CA GLY A 102 -26.87 12.30 12.01
C GLY A 102 -26.08 11.06 11.61
N ALA A 103 -26.63 9.88 11.91
CA ALA A 103 -25.95 8.60 11.71
C ALA A 103 -25.54 8.37 10.25
N THR A 104 -26.36 8.74 9.27
CA THR A 104 -26.04 8.58 7.85
C THR A 104 -24.81 9.40 7.45
N ARG A 105 -24.73 10.66 7.87
CA ARG A 105 -23.56 11.52 7.61
C ARG A 105 -22.32 10.94 8.29
N PHE A 106 -22.44 10.54 9.56
CA PHE A 106 -21.34 9.92 10.30
C PHE A 106 -20.79 8.68 9.58
N LEU A 107 -21.65 7.76 9.14
CA LEU A 107 -21.23 6.57 8.38
C LEU A 107 -20.53 6.91 7.06
N TRP A 108 -20.97 7.96 6.36
CA TRP A 108 -20.30 8.42 5.13
C TRP A 108 -18.93 9.03 5.41
N ILE A 109 -18.78 9.74 6.53
CA ILE A 109 -17.47 10.23 6.98
C ILE A 109 -16.55 9.05 7.35
N CYS A 110 -17.07 8.05 8.08
CA CYS A 110 -16.30 6.83 8.36
C CYS A 110 -15.84 6.14 7.06
N ASP A 111 -16.73 6.00 6.08
CA ASP A 111 -16.39 5.47 4.75
C ASP A 111 -15.28 6.29 4.08
N LEU A 112 -15.38 7.63 4.07
CA LEU A 112 -14.31 8.51 3.53
C LEU A 112 -12.95 8.30 4.20
N LEU A 113 -12.91 7.99 5.50
CA LEU A 113 -11.68 7.80 6.26
C LEU A 113 -11.05 6.43 6.02
N VAL A 114 -11.87 5.37 5.94
CA VAL A 114 -11.38 3.99 5.75
C VAL A 114 -11.26 3.59 4.28
N ASN A 115 -11.79 4.39 3.36
CA ASN A 115 -11.72 4.19 1.91
C ASN A 115 -10.87 5.28 1.24
N PRO A 116 -9.53 5.28 1.42
CA PRO A 116 -8.65 6.29 0.84
C PRO A 116 -8.60 6.21 -0.70
N ARG A 117 -8.99 5.08 -1.30
CA ARG A 117 -9.16 4.90 -2.75
C ARG A 117 -10.45 5.54 -3.27
N ALA A 118 -11.37 5.85 -2.37
CA ALA A 118 -12.68 6.44 -2.64
C ALA A 118 -13.52 5.64 -3.64
N ILE A 119 -13.51 4.32 -3.50
CA ILE A 119 -14.39 3.43 -4.27
C ILE A 119 -15.84 3.77 -3.96
N GLY A 120 -16.67 3.94 -4.99
CA GLY A 120 -18.08 4.34 -4.82
C GLY A 120 -18.29 5.84 -4.53
N TRP A 121 -17.27 6.68 -4.66
CA TRP A 121 -17.39 8.14 -4.59
C TRP A 121 -17.19 8.77 -5.98
N ASN A 122 -17.85 9.90 -6.26
CA ASN A 122 -17.84 10.55 -7.58
C ASN A 122 -16.47 11.04 -8.04
N TYR A 123 -15.57 11.23 -7.09
CA TYR A 123 -14.20 11.62 -7.37
C TYR A 123 -13.27 10.40 -7.47
N GLY A 124 -13.75 9.20 -7.17
CA GLY A 124 -13.01 7.95 -7.18
C GLY A 124 -12.64 7.46 -8.59
N PRO A 125 -11.82 6.41 -8.67
CA PRO A 125 -11.47 5.78 -9.95
C PRO A 125 -12.69 5.16 -10.66
N VAL A 126 -12.96 5.63 -11.88
CA VAL A 126 -14.08 5.14 -12.73
C VAL A 126 -13.98 3.65 -13.02
N ARG A 127 -12.76 3.11 -13.15
CA ARG A 127 -12.52 1.69 -13.45
C ARG A 127 -13.02 0.71 -12.38
N TYR A 128 -13.45 1.17 -11.20
CA TYR A 128 -13.99 0.29 -10.16
C TYR A 128 -15.48 0.52 -9.94
N LEU A 129 -16.12 1.38 -10.75
CA LEU A 129 -17.56 1.57 -10.67
C LEU A 129 -18.28 0.40 -11.34
N PRO A 130 -19.45 -0.01 -10.82
CA PRO A 130 -20.31 -0.94 -11.52
C PRO A 130 -20.77 -0.31 -12.86
N PRO A 131 -21.23 -1.11 -13.84
CA PRO A 131 -21.76 -0.58 -15.09
C PRO A 131 -22.93 0.38 -14.83
N LEU A 132 -22.69 1.69 -14.92
CA LEU A 132 -23.74 2.69 -14.80
C LEU A 132 -24.47 2.77 -16.15
N ARG A 133 -25.73 2.30 -16.19
CA ARG A 133 -26.58 2.33 -17.38
C ARG A 133 -27.12 3.74 -17.60
N ASP A 134 -26.25 4.66 -18.03
CA ASP A 134 -26.51 5.80 -18.93
C ASP A 134 -25.42 6.86 -18.79
N HIS A 135 -24.57 6.98 -19.80
CA HIS A 135 -24.33 8.22 -20.54
C HIS A 135 -23.62 7.87 -21.87
N ARG A 136 -24.22 8.31 -22.97
CA ARG A 136 -23.96 8.04 -24.40
C ARG A 136 -22.53 8.28 -24.95
N GLN A 137 -21.44 8.21 -24.18
CA GLN A 137 -20.10 8.62 -24.66
C GLN A 137 -18.86 7.82 -24.19
N SER A 138 -18.96 6.58 -23.69
CA SER A 138 -17.71 5.81 -23.38
C SER A 138 -17.17 4.97 -24.55
N LYS A 139 -17.77 5.05 -25.74
CA LYS A 139 -17.60 4.09 -26.84
C LYS A 139 -16.30 4.20 -27.65
N LYS A 140 -15.20 4.80 -27.14
CA LYS A 140 -13.96 4.88 -27.96
C LYS A 140 -12.59 4.96 -27.26
N ALA A 141 -12.47 4.70 -25.96
CA ALA A 141 -11.18 4.91 -25.26
C ALA A 141 -10.75 3.79 -24.29
N PHE A 142 -11.29 2.58 -24.37
CA PHE A 142 -11.00 1.51 -23.40
C PHE A 142 -10.47 0.20 -23.99
N ASP A 143 -10.16 0.16 -25.28
CA ASP A 143 -9.90 -1.10 -26.00
C ASP A 143 -8.51 -1.73 -25.82
N ASP A 144 -7.61 -1.25 -24.93
CA ASP A 144 -6.25 -1.83 -25.00
C ASP A 144 -5.38 -1.91 -23.72
N VAL A 145 -5.95 -2.03 -22.52
CA VAL A 145 -5.14 -2.50 -21.37
C VAL A 145 -5.96 -3.38 -20.42
N ASN A 146 -5.83 -4.70 -20.58
CA ASN A 146 -6.12 -5.73 -19.59
C ASN A 146 -7.50 -5.62 -18.91
N SER A 147 -8.51 -6.21 -19.55
CA SER A 147 -9.77 -6.60 -18.92
C SER A 147 -9.49 -7.62 -17.80
N ILE A 148 -9.04 -7.11 -16.66
CA ILE A 148 -9.26 -7.82 -15.39
C ILE A 148 -10.77 -7.92 -15.28
N ASP A 149 -11.26 -9.15 -15.26
CA ASP A 149 -12.63 -9.62 -15.17
C ASP A 149 -13.45 -8.83 -14.12
N GLN A 150 -13.88 -7.62 -14.48
CA GLN A 150 -14.46 -6.62 -13.56
C GLN A 150 -15.99 -6.69 -13.54
N GLY A 151 -16.60 -7.69 -14.20
CA GLY A 151 -18.04 -7.67 -14.45
C GLY A 151 -18.78 -9.00 -14.35
N ALA A 152 -18.12 -10.13 -14.11
CA ALA A 152 -18.88 -11.31 -13.71
C ALA A 152 -19.45 -11.01 -12.32
N GLU A 153 -20.77 -11.14 -12.13
CA GLU A 153 -21.40 -11.10 -10.81
C GLU A 153 -20.76 -12.21 -9.96
N VAL A 154 -19.71 -11.86 -9.21
CA VAL A 154 -19.06 -12.81 -8.32
C VAL A 154 -19.99 -12.98 -7.13
N SER A 155 -20.54 -14.18 -6.98
CA SER A 155 -21.37 -14.49 -5.81
C SER A 155 -20.63 -14.11 -4.51
N PRO A 156 -21.33 -13.58 -3.49
CA PRO A 156 -20.71 -13.24 -2.21
C PRO A 156 -19.93 -14.41 -1.59
N ALA A 157 -20.37 -15.65 -1.81
CA ALA A 157 -19.68 -16.85 -1.37
C ALA A 157 -18.34 -17.06 -2.10
N THR A 158 -18.30 -16.91 -3.43
CA THR A 158 -17.07 -17.01 -4.22
C THR A 158 -16.09 -15.90 -3.83
N PHE A 159 -16.58 -14.67 -3.64
CA PHE A 159 -15.77 -13.55 -3.16
C PHE A 159 -15.18 -13.84 -1.78
N SER A 160 -16.00 -14.26 -0.81
CA SER A 160 -15.57 -14.56 0.55
C SER A 160 -14.53 -15.68 0.60
N LYS A 161 -14.73 -16.76 -0.17
CA LYS A 161 -13.76 -17.85 -0.31
C LYS A 161 -12.41 -17.35 -0.83
N ARG A 162 -12.42 -16.44 -1.81
CA ARG A 162 -11.20 -15.81 -2.34
C ARG A 162 -10.51 -14.94 -1.29
N GLN A 163 -11.26 -14.14 -0.52
CA GLN A 163 -10.67 -13.33 0.55
C GLN A 163 -10.07 -14.19 1.66
N LEU A 164 -10.78 -15.24 2.08
CA LEU A 164 -10.28 -16.17 3.10
C LEU A 164 -8.95 -16.81 2.67
N ARG A 165 -8.84 -17.26 1.41
CA ARG A 165 -7.59 -17.79 0.86
C ARG A 165 -6.44 -16.78 0.94
N ARG A 166 -6.69 -15.50 0.63
CA ARG A 166 -5.68 -14.43 0.72
C ARG A 166 -5.26 -14.16 2.16
N ILE A 167 -6.19 -14.17 3.10
CA ILE A 167 -5.91 -14.02 4.55
C ILE A 167 -5.03 -15.17 5.03
N VAL A 168 -5.40 -16.42 4.72
CA VAL A 168 -4.62 -17.61 5.09
C VAL A 168 -3.23 -17.57 4.48
N PHE A 169 -3.12 -17.24 3.19
CA PHE A 169 -1.82 -17.12 2.51
C PHE A 169 -0.94 -16.01 3.14
N GLY A 170 -1.53 -14.84 3.40
CA GLY A 170 -0.83 -13.74 4.07
C GLY A 170 -0.35 -14.10 5.47
N TYR A 171 -1.17 -14.85 6.21
CA TYR A 171 -0.82 -15.38 7.52
C TYR A 171 0.38 -16.33 7.45
N LEU A 172 0.35 -17.30 6.54
CA LEU A 172 1.43 -18.29 6.40
C LEU A 172 2.76 -17.66 5.99
N ILE A 173 2.74 -16.64 5.13
CA ILE A 173 3.96 -15.88 4.78
C ILE A 173 4.49 -15.10 5.99
N LEU A 174 3.62 -14.41 6.72
CA LEU A 174 4.03 -13.66 7.91
C LEU A 174 4.62 -14.59 8.98
N ASP A 175 3.97 -15.72 9.25
CA ASP A 175 4.47 -16.72 10.19
C ASP A 175 5.80 -17.34 9.73
N ALA A 176 5.95 -17.61 8.43
CA ALA A 176 7.22 -18.09 7.87
C ALA A 176 8.33 -17.05 8.07
N TYR A 177 8.06 -15.78 7.77
CA TYR A 177 9.01 -14.69 7.98
C TYR A 177 9.41 -14.55 9.46
N GLN A 178 8.44 -14.56 10.37
CA GLN A 178 8.74 -14.46 11.80
C GLN A 178 9.52 -15.67 12.32
N SER A 179 9.16 -16.87 11.86
CA SER A 179 9.81 -18.11 12.29
C SER A 179 11.24 -18.23 11.73
N THR A 180 11.52 -17.68 10.55
CA THR A 180 12.83 -17.77 9.92
C THR A 180 13.68 -16.53 10.21
N PHE A 181 13.31 -15.37 9.68
CA PHE A 181 14.08 -14.14 9.79
C PHE A 181 13.83 -13.38 11.10
N GLY A 182 12.63 -13.46 11.68
CA GLY A 182 12.28 -12.72 12.88
C GLY A 182 12.90 -13.30 14.16
N ARG A 183 12.89 -14.64 14.30
CA ARG A 183 13.28 -15.35 15.54
C ARG A 183 14.50 -16.24 15.38
N ASN A 184 14.73 -16.82 14.20
CA ASN A 184 15.76 -17.84 13.99
C ASN A 184 16.77 -17.45 12.89
N TYR A 185 17.08 -16.15 12.77
CA TYR A 185 17.93 -15.63 11.70
C TYR A 185 19.32 -16.27 11.69
N LEU A 186 19.97 -16.37 12.86
CA LEU A 186 21.30 -16.99 12.98
C LEU A 186 21.28 -18.47 12.58
N ALA A 187 20.27 -19.21 13.06
CA ALA A 187 20.13 -20.62 12.74
C ALA A 187 19.86 -20.87 11.23
N LEU A 188 19.14 -19.95 10.56
CA LEU A 188 19.01 -19.98 9.10
C LEU A 188 20.37 -19.84 8.41
N CYS A 189 21.20 -18.88 8.85
CA CYS A 189 22.55 -18.67 8.30
C CYS A 189 23.44 -19.90 8.50
N GLU A 190 23.42 -20.51 9.69
CA GLU A 190 24.17 -21.73 10.02
C GLU A 190 23.71 -22.94 9.18
N THR A 191 22.40 -23.09 9.01
CA THR A 191 21.81 -24.17 8.19
C THR A 191 22.25 -24.03 6.73
N LEU A 192 22.24 -22.81 6.19
CA LEU A 192 22.69 -22.55 4.83
C LEU A 192 24.20 -22.76 4.64
N ALA A 193 25.02 -22.37 5.61
CA ALA A 193 26.47 -22.61 5.62
C ALA A 193 26.76 -24.13 5.62
N SER A 194 26.06 -24.87 6.48
CA SER A 194 26.17 -26.32 6.59
C SER A 194 25.72 -27.03 5.31
N ALA A 195 24.58 -26.62 4.74
CA ALA A 195 24.06 -27.17 3.50
C ALA A 195 24.98 -26.90 2.30
N ALA A 196 25.57 -25.70 2.21
CA ALA A 196 26.54 -25.38 1.16
C ALA A 196 27.82 -26.22 1.30
N THR A 197 28.29 -26.43 2.53
CA THR A 197 29.46 -27.27 2.80
C THR A 197 29.19 -28.73 2.44
N ALA A 198 28.04 -29.27 2.83
CA ALA A 198 27.65 -30.65 2.54
C ALA A 198 27.34 -30.89 1.05
N GLY A 199 26.66 -29.95 0.38
CA GLY A 199 26.19 -30.10 -0.99
C GLY A 199 27.20 -29.71 -2.07
N TRP A 200 28.02 -28.69 -1.82
CA TRP A 200 28.97 -28.14 -2.81
C TRP A 200 30.44 -28.29 -2.40
N GLY A 201 30.73 -28.86 -1.22
CA GLY A 201 32.10 -29.01 -0.73
C GLY A 201 32.82 -27.68 -0.44
N SER A 202 32.10 -26.55 -0.48
CA SER A 202 32.64 -25.22 -0.23
C SER A 202 32.49 -24.90 1.25
N GLN A 203 33.60 -24.67 1.95
CA GLN A 203 33.57 -24.20 3.34
C GLN A 203 33.14 -22.74 3.39
N ILE A 204 31.83 -22.51 3.40
CA ILE A 204 31.25 -21.18 3.59
C ILE A 204 31.15 -20.93 5.09
N SER A 205 31.79 -19.87 5.58
CA SER A 205 31.68 -19.48 6.99
C SER A 205 30.27 -18.95 7.29
N THR A 206 29.86 -18.97 8.57
CA THR A 206 28.56 -18.45 8.99
C THR A 206 28.41 -16.96 8.64
N GLU A 207 29.49 -16.17 8.73
CA GLU A 207 29.50 -14.75 8.37
C GLU A 207 29.29 -14.55 6.86
N ALA A 208 29.93 -15.39 6.03
CA ALA A 208 29.71 -15.35 4.59
C ALA A 208 28.26 -15.72 4.24
N SER A 209 27.70 -16.73 4.91
CA SER A 209 26.28 -17.08 4.79
C SER A 209 25.36 -15.92 5.19
N GLU A 210 25.65 -15.24 6.31
CA GLU A 210 24.89 -14.08 6.76
C GLU A 210 24.90 -12.95 5.72
N ILE A 211 26.06 -12.65 5.14
CA ILE A 211 26.18 -11.64 4.07
C ILE A 211 25.31 -12.03 2.87
N LEU A 212 25.32 -13.31 2.47
CA LEU A 212 24.50 -13.80 1.35
C LEU A 212 23.00 -13.72 1.66
N VAL A 213 22.58 -14.15 2.85
CA VAL A 213 21.19 -14.08 3.30
C VAL A 213 20.71 -12.63 3.33
N ARG A 214 21.48 -11.74 3.97
CA ARG A 214 21.14 -10.30 4.07
C ARG A 214 21.05 -9.65 2.69
N LYS A 215 21.97 -9.97 1.78
CA LYS A 215 22.05 -9.35 0.46
C LYS A 215 20.99 -9.87 -0.52
N TYR A 216 20.72 -11.17 -0.54
CA TYR A 216 19.93 -11.78 -1.61
C TYR A 216 18.57 -12.32 -1.15
N LEU A 217 18.40 -12.71 0.11
CA LEU A 217 17.15 -13.33 0.59
C LEU A 217 16.30 -12.38 1.42
N PHE A 218 16.93 -11.66 2.36
CA PHE A 218 16.21 -10.89 3.36
C PHE A 218 15.34 -9.79 2.73
N GLY A 219 15.90 -9.01 1.80
CA GLY A 219 15.18 -7.98 1.07
C GLY A 219 13.90 -8.50 0.38
N PRO A 220 14.01 -9.44 -0.58
CA PRO A 220 12.85 -10.02 -1.25
C PRO A 220 11.81 -10.61 -0.30
N VAL A 221 12.22 -11.32 0.76
CA VAL A 221 11.29 -11.89 1.73
C VAL A 221 10.58 -10.80 2.55
N CYS A 222 11.27 -9.73 2.96
CA CYS A 222 10.65 -8.58 3.62
C CYS A 222 9.60 -7.90 2.73
N TRP A 223 9.90 -7.71 1.43
CA TRP A 223 8.94 -7.15 0.47
C TRP A 223 7.74 -8.07 0.26
N LEU A 224 7.96 -9.38 0.11
CA LEU A 224 6.89 -10.37 0.00
C LEU A 224 6.01 -10.40 1.25
N THR A 225 6.61 -10.33 2.44
CA THR A 225 5.89 -10.28 3.72
C THR A 225 5.06 -9.01 3.83
N SER A 226 5.62 -7.86 3.44
CA SER A 226 4.89 -6.58 3.42
C SER A 226 3.72 -6.61 2.44
N TYR A 227 3.92 -7.15 1.24
CA TYR A 227 2.86 -7.39 0.26
C TYR A 227 1.75 -8.26 0.85
N ALA A 228 2.11 -9.44 1.37
CA ALA A 228 1.16 -10.43 1.85
C ALA A 228 0.38 -9.94 3.07
N PHE A 229 1.03 -9.19 3.96
CA PHE A 229 0.41 -8.56 5.11
C PHE A 229 -0.65 -7.53 4.68
N VAL A 230 -0.25 -6.56 3.84
CA VAL A 230 -1.16 -5.49 3.39
C VAL A 230 -2.31 -6.06 2.56
N ASP A 231 -2.03 -7.05 1.71
CA ASP A 231 -3.03 -7.75 0.90
C ASP A 231 -4.04 -8.53 1.76
N GLY A 232 -3.54 -9.20 2.82
CA GLY A 232 -4.33 -9.94 3.80
C GLY A 232 -5.21 -9.04 4.67
N VAL A 233 -4.70 -7.90 5.12
CA VAL A 233 -5.50 -6.88 5.84
C VAL A 233 -6.63 -6.36 4.94
N HIS A 234 -6.34 -6.03 3.68
CA HIS A 234 -7.38 -5.62 2.73
C HIS A 234 -8.41 -6.74 2.47
N ALA A 235 -7.96 -7.98 2.37
CA ALA A 235 -8.85 -9.13 2.23
C ALA A 235 -9.76 -9.31 3.44
N LEU A 236 -9.25 -9.10 4.65
CA LEU A 236 -10.05 -9.10 5.89
C LEU A 236 -11.12 -8.01 5.87
N PHE A 237 -10.77 -6.78 5.47
CA PHE A 237 -11.77 -5.71 5.31
C PHE A 237 -12.87 -6.08 4.31
N GLY A 238 -12.51 -6.69 3.19
CA GLY A 238 -13.49 -7.18 2.21
C GLY A 238 -14.37 -8.30 2.75
N LEU A 239 -13.79 -9.27 3.48
CA LEU A 239 -14.53 -10.38 4.09
C LEU A 239 -15.54 -9.89 5.13
N VAL A 240 -15.13 -8.96 6.00
CA VAL A 240 -16.03 -8.35 6.99
C VAL A 240 -17.10 -7.51 6.31
N GLY A 241 -16.75 -6.74 5.28
CA GLY A 241 -17.68 -5.90 4.53
C GLY A 241 -18.77 -6.68 3.78
N VAL A 242 -18.36 -7.62 2.94
CA VAL A 242 -19.27 -8.42 2.09
C VAL A 242 -19.96 -9.51 2.89
N GLY A 243 -19.23 -10.21 3.77
CA GLY A 243 -19.75 -11.33 4.54
C GLY A 243 -20.54 -10.88 5.76
N ALA A 244 -19.84 -10.40 6.79
CA ALA A 244 -20.45 -10.11 8.10
C ALA A 244 -21.45 -8.94 8.03
N LEU A 245 -21.04 -7.79 7.48
CA LEU A 245 -21.91 -6.62 7.39
C LEU A 245 -23.00 -6.79 6.33
N GLY A 246 -22.69 -7.46 5.22
CA GLY A 246 -23.68 -7.76 4.17
C GLY A 246 -24.83 -8.65 4.64
N SER A 247 -24.56 -9.56 5.58
CA SER A 247 -25.59 -10.42 6.17
C SER A 247 -26.53 -9.67 7.11
N ILE A 248 -26.10 -8.53 7.68
CA ILE A 248 -26.86 -7.75 8.67
C ILE A 248 -27.63 -6.59 8.01
N ALA A 249 -27.06 -5.97 6.96
CA ALA A 249 -27.75 -4.95 6.19
C ALA A 249 -27.22 -4.87 4.75
N PRO A 250 -28.05 -5.12 3.72
CA PRO A 250 -27.65 -4.97 2.32
C PRO A 250 -27.50 -3.48 1.98
N LYS A 251 -26.31 -2.96 2.22
CA LYS A 251 -25.88 -1.60 1.85
C LYS A 251 -24.78 -1.73 0.80
N LEU A 252 -24.50 -0.63 0.08
CA LEU A 252 -23.43 -0.58 -0.93
C LEU A 252 -22.10 -1.19 -0.46
N SER A 253 -21.75 -1.05 0.82
CA SER A 253 -20.52 -1.62 1.39
C SER A 253 -20.48 -3.15 1.41
N ALA A 254 -21.59 -3.84 1.18
CA ALA A 254 -21.65 -5.29 1.07
C ALA A 254 -21.33 -5.78 -0.36
N GLU A 255 -21.17 -4.89 -1.32
CA GLU A 255 -20.97 -5.23 -2.72
C GLU A 255 -19.51 -5.65 -2.97
N PRO A 256 -19.25 -6.83 -3.59
CA PRO A 256 -17.89 -7.30 -3.88
C PRO A 256 -17.02 -6.29 -4.65
N TRP A 257 -17.62 -5.52 -5.57
CA TRP A 257 -16.89 -4.54 -6.38
C TRP A 257 -16.35 -3.35 -5.57
N MET A 258 -16.86 -3.11 -4.35
CA MET A 258 -16.32 -2.09 -3.43
C MET A 258 -14.93 -2.43 -2.90
N TYR A 259 -14.51 -3.69 -3.03
CA TYR A 259 -13.23 -4.20 -2.54
C TYR A 259 -12.36 -4.73 -3.68
N PRO A 260 -12.03 -3.89 -4.69
CA PRO A 260 -11.18 -4.33 -5.78
C PRO A 260 -9.78 -4.69 -5.23
N PRO A 261 -9.02 -5.55 -5.92
CA PRO A 261 -7.65 -5.87 -5.54
C PRO A 261 -6.83 -4.61 -5.25
N LEU A 262 -6.01 -4.68 -4.21
CA LEU A 262 -5.20 -3.55 -3.77
C LEU A 262 -3.93 -3.42 -4.61
N PHE A 263 -3.34 -4.56 -4.96
CA PHE A 263 -2.22 -4.67 -5.87
C PHE A 263 -2.71 -4.97 -7.28
N GLY A 264 -1.95 -4.53 -8.27
CA GLY A 264 -2.19 -4.86 -9.67
C GLY A 264 -1.69 -6.24 -10.07
N PRO A 265 -1.69 -6.54 -11.38
CA PRO A 265 -1.31 -7.85 -11.89
C PRO A 265 0.19 -8.11 -11.68
N VAL A 266 0.52 -9.30 -11.15
CA VAL A 266 1.90 -9.80 -10.92
C VAL A 266 2.72 -9.81 -12.21
N GLN A 267 2.07 -9.95 -13.37
CA GLN A 267 2.69 -9.86 -14.69
C GLN A 267 3.43 -8.53 -14.91
N SER A 268 3.03 -7.46 -14.21
CA SER A 268 3.73 -6.17 -14.28
C SER A 268 5.15 -6.24 -13.72
N LEU A 269 5.42 -7.15 -12.76
CA LEU A 269 6.77 -7.39 -12.24
C LEU A 269 7.69 -8.00 -13.30
N LEU A 270 7.14 -8.85 -14.17
CA LEU A 270 7.89 -9.54 -15.22
C LEU A 270 8.31 -8.62 -16.38
N THR A 271 7.82 -7.36 -16.39
CA THR A 271 8.30 -6.35 -17.34
C THR A 271 9.65 -5.78 -16.96
N PHE A 272 10.09 -5.99 -15.71
CA PHE A 272 11.31 -5.41 -15.13
C PHE A 272 11.43 -3.88 -15.32
N ARG A 273 10.30 -3.17 -15.38
CA ARG A 273 10.28 -1.70 -15.42
C ARG A 273 9.89 -1.18 -14.05
N LEU A 274 10.73 -0.35 -13.42
CA LEU A 274 10.42 0.28 -12.13
C LEU A 274 9.09 1.04 -12.19
N ARG A 275 8.81 1.73 -13.30
CA ARG A 275 7.52 2.39 -13.52
C ARG A 275 6.32 1.44 -13.42
N ASP A 276 6.44 0.21 -13.91
CA ASP A 276 5.35 -0.76 -13.87
C ASP A 276 5.25 -1.43 -12.50
N ILE A 277 6.39 -1.70 -11.85
CA ILE A 277 6.42 -2.21 -10.48
C ILE A 277 5.71 -1.24 -9.54
N TRP A 278 6.07 0.03 -9.54
CA TRP A 278 5.49 1.03 -8.63
C TRP A 278 4.16 1.62 -9.12
N GLY A 279 3.98 1.72 -10.44
CA GLY A 279 2.83 2.39 -11.04
C GLY A 279 1.68 1.47 -11.46
N LYS A 280 1.91 0.16 -11.61
CA LYS A 280 0.88 -0.81 -11.98
C LYS A 280 0.70 -1.93 -10.95
N PHE A 281 1.79 -2.48 -10.40
CA PHE A 281 1.71 -3.59 -9.44
C PHE A 281 1.51 -3.12 -7.99
N TRP A 282 2.36 -2.22 -7.50
CA TRP A 282 2.37 -1.80 -6.10
C TRP A 282 1.02 -1.21 -5.68
N HIS A 283 0.71 -1.28 -4.38
CA HIS A 283 -0.62 -0.95 -3.88
C HIS A 283 -1.08 0.47 -4.24
N ASP A 284 -2.37 0.64 -4.54
CA ASP A 284 -2.94 1.96 -4.85
C ASP A 284 -3.60 2.67 -3.64
N LEU A 285 -3.35 2.19 -2.41
CA LEU A 285 -3.94 2.72 -1.15
C LEU A 285 -3.79 4.24 -0.98
N CYS A 286 -2.56 4.73 -1.12
CA CYS A 286 -2.22 6.15 -0.94
C CYS A 286 -2.13 6.93 -2.26
N ARG A 287 -2.24 6.24 -3.40
CA ARG A 287 -2.03 6.82 -4.73
C ARG A 287 -2.91 8.04 -4.96
N ARG A 288 -4.16 7.94 -4.53
CA ARG A 288 -5.17 8.95 -4.80
C ARG A 288 -4.95 10.23 -3.98
N PRO A 289 -4.81 10.18 -2.64
CA PRO A 289 -4.41 11.36 -1.86
C PRO A 289 -3.15 12.02 -2.42
N PHE A 290 -2.12 11.23 -2.75
CA PHE A 290 -0.87 11.76 -3.31
C PHE A 290 -1.07 12.47 -4.65
N LEU A 291 -1.87 11.89 -5.54
CA LEU A 291 -2.17 12.47 -6.83
C LEU A 291 -2.98 13.76 -6.70
N ALA A 292 -3.98 13.81 -5.81
CA ALA A 292 -4.80 14.99 -5.57
C ALA A 292 -3.93 16.18 -5.11
N LEU A 293 -3.04 15.95 -4.13
CA LEU A 293 -2.10 16.96 -3.66
C LEU A 293 -1.12 17.35 -4.77
N SER A 294 -0.55 16.39 -5.48
CA SER A 294 0.39 16.65 -6.55
C SER A 294 -0.21 17.53 -7.65
N ILE A 295 -1.44 17.23 -8.08
CA ILE A 295 -2.15 18.03 -9.10
C ILE A 295 -2.45 19.44 -8.59
N SER A 296 -2.78 19.59 -7.30
CA SER A 296 -3.04 20.92 -6.71
C SER A 296 -1.83 21.84 -6.71
N LEU A 297 -0.61 21.29 -6.74
CA LEU A 297 0.65 22.04 -6.77
C LEU A 297 1.09 22.41 -8.20
N ILE A 298 0.46 21.84 -9.23
CA ILE A 298 0.86 22.04 -10.63
C ILE A 298 0.32 23.38 -11.15
N PRO A 299 1.18 24.31 -11.61
CA PRO A 299 0.72 25.50 -12.32
C PRO A 299 -0.04 25.11 -13.60
N LYS A 300 -1.17 25.79 -13.85
CA LYS A 300 -2.03 25.50 -15.02
C LYS A 300 -1.25 25.55 -16.34
N SER A 301 -0.31 26.49 -16.45
CA SER A 301 0.55 26.74 -17.62
C SER A 301 1.72 25.77 -17.79
N SER A 302 1.97 24.84 -16.87
CA SER A 302 3.11 23.93 -16.98
C SER A 302 3.00 22.97 -18.19
N PRO A 303 4.11 22.71 -18.90
CA PRO A 303 4.13 21.75 -20.00
C PRO A 303 3.89 20.31 -19.51
N PRO A 304 3.35 19.40 -20.34
CA PRO A 304 2.96 18.05 -19.91
C PRO A 304 4.08 17.26 -19.22
N TYR A 305 5.33 17.36 -19.69
CA TYR A 305 6.49 16.71 -19.07
C TYR A 305 6.74 17.21 -17.63
N LEU A 306 6.72 18.52 -17.43
CA LEU A 306 6.90 19.11 -16.09
C LEU A 306 5.77 18.69 -15.15
N LYS A 307 4.53 18.62 -15.65
CA LYS A 307 3.38 18.11 -14.88
C LYS A 307 3.63 16.66 -14.41
N GLN A 308 4.11 15.80 -15.31
CA GLN A 308 4.44 14.40 -14.97
C GLN A 308 5.56 14.31 -13.93
N LEU A 309 6.62 15.12 -14.06
CA LEU A 309 7.71 15.17 -13.08
C LEU A 309 7.22 15.63 -11.71
N ILE A 310 6.43 16.70 -11.64
CA ILE A 310 5.87 17.19 -10.37
C ILE A 310 5.04 16.09 -9.73
N VAL A 311 4.14 15.44 -10.48
CA VAL A 311 3.35 14.31 -9.95
C VAL A 311 4.23 13.20 -9.41
N LEU A 312 5.27 12.82 -10.16
CA LEU A 312 6.17 11.74 -9.80
C LEU A 312 6.93 12.07 -8.51
N TYR A 313 7.65 13.20 -8.47
CA TYR A 313 8.46 13.59 -7.31
C TYR A 313 7.61 13.89 -6.08
N THR A 314 6.49 14.62 -6.22
CA THR A 314 5.61 14.91 -5.08
C THR A 314 5.02 13.63 -4.52
N SER A 315 4.52 12.70 -5.36
CA SER A 315 3.94 11.44 -4.88
C SER A 315 4.95 10.59 -4.11
N PHE A 316 6.17 10.46 -4.64
CA PHE A 316 7.22 9.71 -3.96
C PHE A 316 7.73 10.42 -2.70
N THR A 317 7.79 11.75 -2.68
CA THR A 317 8.14 12.52 -1.48
C THR A 317 7.11 12.32 -0.38
N LEU A 318 5.81 12.42 -0.71
CA LEU A 318 4.73 12.19 0.26
C LEU A 318 4.75 10.75 0.81
N SER A 319 5.05 9.77 -0.04
CA SER A 319 5.30 8.39 0.40
C SER A 319 6.51 8.30 1.34
N GLY A 320 7.62 8.95 0.99
CA GLY A 320 8.82 9.02 1.82
C GLY A 320 8.52 9.58 3.20
N VAL A 321 7.74 10.67 3.28
CA VAL A 321 7.38 11.32 4.56
C VAL A 321 6.69 10.33 5.47
N ILE A 322 5.62 9.67 5.01
CA ILE A 322 4.86 8.76 5.90
C ILE A 322 5.68 7.55 6.34
N HIS A 323 6.59 7.05 5.51
CA HIS A 323 7.52 5.97 5.87
C HIS A 323 8.60 6.45 6.84
N ALA A 324 9.15 7.65 6.65
CA ALA A 324 10.12 8.27 7.55
C ALA A 324 9.52 8.52 8.95
N LEU A 325 8.27 8.97 9.02
CA LEU A 325 7.53 9.14 10.28
C LEU A 325 7.37 7.80 11.02
N GLY A 326 6.97 6.74 10.31
CA GLY A 326 6.89 5.39 10.88
C GLY A 326 8.24 4.89 11.40
N SER A 327 9.30 5.09 10.61
CA SER A 327 10.67 4.69 10.94
C SER A 327 11.20 5.42 12.16
N TYR A 328 10.98 6.74 12.25
CA TYR A 328 11.38 7.55 13.40
C TYR A 328 10.63 7.14 14.68
N ALA A 329 9.33 6.87 14.59
CA ALA A 329 8.52 6.49 15.75
C ALA A 329 8.99 5.19 16.41
N VAL A 330 9.56 4.27 15.63
CA VAL A 330 10.15 3.03 16.13
C VAL A 330 11.61 3.22 16.56
N SER A 331 12.45 3.75 15.67
CA SER A 331 13.92 3.79 15.87
C SER A 331 14.39 4.93 16.78
N ARG A 332 13.60 6.00 16.90
CA ARG A 332 14.02 7.29 17.50
C ARG A 332 15.29 7.87 16.87
N ASN A 333 15.58 7.51 15.62
CA ASN A 333 16.78 7.90 14.92
C ASN A 333 16.44 8.78 13.69
N LEU A 334 16.90 10.04 13.71
CA LEU A 334 16.72 10.98 12.60
C LEU A 334 17.46 10.55 11.33
N GLN A 335 18.61 9.88 11.45
CA GLN A 335 19.33 9.33 10.30
C GLN A 335 18.49 8.26 9.60
N ALA A 336 17.87 7.35 10.34
CA ALA A 336 17.00 6.32 9.75
C ALA A 336 15.81 6.94 9.00
N ALA A 337 15.17 7.94 9.59
CA ALA A 337 14.10 8.70 8.95
C ALA A 337 14.59 9.45 7.69
N GLY A 338 15.75 10.10 7.77
CA GLY A 338 16.39 10.78 6.64
C GLY A 338 16.76 9.84 5.50
N MET A 339 17.26 8.64 5.81
CA MET A 339 17.56 7.61 4.81
C MET A 339 16.30 7.08 4.13
N MET A 340 15.17 6.99 4.83
CA MET A 340 13.88 6.69 4.20
C MET A 340 13.44 7.80 3.24
N MET A 341 13.54 9.06 3.64
CA MET A 341 13.29 10.18 2.74
C MET A 341 14.16 10.11 1.49
N PHE A 342 15.46 9.85 1.67
CA PHE A 342 16.42 9.75 0.58
C PHE A 342 16.09 8.61 -0.39
N PHE A 343 15.78 7.40 0.13
CA PHE A 343 15.36 6.26 -0.68
C PHE A 343 14.18 6.61 -1.59
N PHE A 344 13.12 7.21 -1.03
CA PHE A 344 11.94 7.58 -1.80
C PHE A 344 12.20 8.74 -2.78
N PHE A 345 13.15 9.63 -2.48
CA PHE A 345 13.51 10.74 -3.38
C PHE A 345 14.39 10.30 -4.57
N VAL A 346 15.25 9.29 -4.39
CA VAL A 346 16.07 8.71 -5.47
C VAL A 346 15.24 7.88 -6.44
N LEU A 347 14.19 7.22 -5.95
CA LEU A 347 13.33 6.34 -6.74
C LEU A 347 12.71 6.96 -8.02
N PRO A 348 12.11 8.16 -8.00
CA PRO A 348 11.60 8.80 -9.22
C PRO A 348 12.70 9.09 -10.24
N THR A 349 13.91 9.42 -9.80
CA THR A 349 15.09 9.60 -10.67
C THR A 349 15.46 8.29 -11.37
N CYS A 350 15.49 7.17 -10.63
CA CYS A 350 15.75 5.84 -11.22
C CYS A 350 14.66 5.44 -12.23
N ILE A 351 13.39 5.73 -11.92
CA ILE A 351 12.27 5.49 -12.83
C ILE A 351 12.44 6.29 -14.13
N ALA A 352 12.73 7.59 -14.02
CA ALA A 352 12.92 8.46 -15.17
C ALA A 352 14.12 8.01 -16.02
N LEU A 353 15.25 7.69 -15.38
CA LEU A 353 16.46 7.21 -16.04
C LEU A 353 16.20 5.91 -16.82
N GLN A 354 15.60 4.91 -16.17
CA GLN A 354 15.27 3.64 -16.84
C GLN A 354 14.31 3.86 -18.02
N GLN A 355 13.33 4.76 -17.86
CA GLN A 355 12.37 5.08 -18.93
C GLN A 355 13.07 5.74 -20.12
N ILE A 356 13.95 6.73 -19.90
CA ILE A 356 14.71 7.40 -20.96
C ILE A 356 15.58 6.38 -21.70
N ILE A 357 16.34 5.55 -20.98
CA ILE A 357 17.21 4.54 -21.61
C ILE A 357 16.37 3.55 -22.43
N SER A 358 15.33 2.97 -21.83
CA SER A 358 14.64 1.81 -22.41
C SER A 358 13.55 2.16 -23.41
N SER A 359 12.92 3.33 -23.25
CA SER A 359 11.77 3.74 -24.09
C SER A 359 12.15 4.79 -25.13
N GLU A 360 13.18 5.60 -24.86
CA GLU A 360 13.57 6.69 -25.77
C GLU A 360 14.89 6.41 -26.49
N LEU A 361 15.96 6.09 -25.76
CA LEU A 361 17.30 5.97 -26.33
C LEU A 361 17.49 4.65 -27.09
N LEU A 362 17.31 3.50 -26.43
CA LEU A 362 17.54 2.20 -27.05
C LEU A 362 16.69 2.00 -28.32
N PRO A 363 15.38 2.28 -28.35
CA PRO A 363 14.57 2.10 -29.56
C PRO A 363 14.97 2.99 -30.75
N ARG A 364 15.78 4.03 -30.53
CA ARG A 364 16.37 4.87 -31.59
C ARG A 364 17.74 4.36 -32.06
N LEU A 365 18.48 3.67 -31.19
CA LEU A 365 19.83 3.17 -31.48
C LEU A 365 19.84 1.76 -32.10
N ILE A 366 18.83 0.94 -31.83
CA ILE A 366 18.81 -0.47 -32.27
C ILE A 366 17.64 -0.78 -33.22
N PRO A 367 17.80 -1.74 -34.16
CA PRO A 367 16.72 -2.16 -35.05
C PRO A 367 15.50 -2.70 -34.30
N ARG A 368 14.29 -2.51 -34.84
CA ARG A 368 13.03 -2.98 -34.22
C ARG A 368 12.74 -4.46 -34.52
N ASN A 369 13.59 -5.36 -34.06
CA ASN A 369 13.41 -6.81 -34.21
C ASN A 369 13.20 -7.54 -32.85
N ARG A 370 13.02 -8.87 -32.89
CA ARG A 370 12.81 -9.70 -31.67
C ARG A 370 14.03 -9.68 -30.75
N ALA A 371 15.24 -9.73 -31.30
CA ALA A 371 16.48 -9.71 -30.54
C ALA A 371 16.63 -8.40 -29.75
N SER A 372 16.35 -7.25 -30.38
CA SER A 372 16.38 -5.95 -29.72
C SER A 372 15.36 -5.84 -28.58
N ARG A 373 14.17 -6.44 -28.72
CA ARG A 373 13.20 -6.50 -27.60
C ARG A 373 13.70 -7.37 -26.44
N ALA A 374 14.30 -8.52 -26.75
CA ALA A 374 14.91 -9.38 -25.73
C ALA A 374 16.06 -8.65 -25.02
N MET A 375 16.90 -7.94 -25.77
CA MET A 375 17.99 -7.13 -25.19
C MET A 375 17.47 -6.03 -24.27
N ILE A 376 16.42 -5.28 -24.67
CA ILE A 376 15.80 -4.28 -23.80
C ILE A 376 15.23 -4.93 -22.53
N LEU A 377 14.63 -6.11 -22.62
CA LEU A 377 14.13 -6.85 -21.45
C LEU A 377 15.27 -7.25 -20.51
N VAL A 378 16.37 -7.78 -21.03
CA VAL A 378 17.55 -8.15 -20.24
C VAL A 378 18.16 -6.91 -19.57
N LEU A 379 18.28 -5.79 -20.28
CA LEU A 379 18.78 -4.54 -19.72
C LEU A 379 17.85 -3.99 -18.62
N ASN A 380 16.52 -4.10 -18.80
CA ASN A 380 15.56 -3.77 -17.76
C ASN A 380 15.70 -4.65 -16.53
N ALA A 381 15.85 -5.96 -16.71
CA ALA A 381 16.10 -6.91 -15.62
C ALA A 381 17.39 -6.58 -14.87
N ALA A 382 18.48 -6.33 -15.60
CA ALA A 382 19.76 -5.92 -15.03
C ALA A 382 19.66 -4.60 -14.27
N PHE A 383 18.93 -3.61 -14.80
CA PHE A 383 18.71 -2.32 -14.15
C PHE A 383 17.93 -2.49 -12.84
N VAL A 384 16.83 -3.24 -12.84
CA VAL A 384 16.04 -3.50 -11.62
C VAL A 384 16.85 -4.29 -10.61
N TRP A 385 17.63 -5.27 -11.05
CA TRP A 385 18.52 -6.03 -10.18
C TRP A 385 19.58 -5.14 -9.52
N ALA A 386 20.24 -4.28 -10.30
CA ALA A 386 21.23 -3.33 -9.80
C ALA A 386 20.59 -2.33 -8.83
N TRP A 387 19.46 -1.74 -9.20
CA TRP A 387 18.68 -0.85 -8.33
C TRP A 387 18.29 -1.53 -7.02
N ALA A 388 17.79 -2.76 -7.07
CA ALA A 388 17.39 -3.52 -5.89
C ALA A 388 18.60 -3.80 -4.99
N ASN A 389 19.73 -4.24 -5.54
CA ASN A 389 20.94 -4.50 -4.76
C ASN A 389 21.50 -3.24 -4.09
N LEU A 390 21.42 -2.08 -4.74
CA LEU A 390 21.93 -0.83 -4.20
C LEU A 390 20.99 -0.22 -3.15
N THR A 391 19.67 -0.26 -3.40
CA THR A 391 18.71 0.52 -2.61
C THR A 391 17.94 -0.31 -1.59
N CYS A 392 17.79 -1.62 -1.79
CA CYS A 392 17.10 -2.49 -0.84
C CYS A 392 17.77 -2.51 0.54
N PRO A 393 19.11 -2.54 0.68
CA PRO A 393 19.75 -2.44 1.99
C PRO A 393 19.34 -1.18 2.75
N TRP A 394 19.26 -0.02 2.07
CA TRP A 394 18.81 1.22 2.71
C TRP A 394 17.38 1.10 3.23
N PHE A 395 16.48 0.57 2.41
CA PHE A 395 15.09 0.39 2.82
C PHE A 395 14.97 -0.56 4.02
N ILE A 396 15.60 -1.72 3.95
CA ILE A 396 15.49 -2.76 4.97
C ILE A 396 16.12 -2.33 6.29
N GLU A 397 17.29 -1.70 6.24
CA GLU A 397 18.02 -1.28 7.44
C GLU A 397 17.34 -0.12 8.17
N TYR A 398 16.84 0.87 7.43
CA TYR A 398 16.36 2.11 8.03
C TYR A 398 14.84 2.24 8.14
N SER A 399 14.04 1.44 7.43
CA SER A 399 12.57 1.56 7.46
C SER A 399 11.93 1.11 8.77
N MET A 400 12.64 0.32 9.58
CA MET A 400 12.08 -0.40 10.73
C MET A 400 10.91 -1.33 10.38
N LEU A 401 10.60 -1.54 9.09
CA LEU A 401 9.55 -2.46 8.65
C LEU A 401 9.89 -3.92 8.98
N PRO A 402 11.12 -4.42 8.79
CA PRO A 402 11.45 -5.80 9.16
C PRO A 402 11.18 -6.10 10.65
N GLN A 403 11.61 -5.20 11.53
CA GLN A 403 11.39 -5.27 12.97
C GLN A 403 9.91 -5.11 13.33
N SER A 404 9.21 -4.20 12.64
CA SER A 404 7.77 -4.02 12.80
C SER A 404 7.01 -5.30 12.46
N MET A 405 7.29 -5.92 11.30
CA MET A 405 6.66 -7.18 10.88
C MET A 405 6.99 -8.33 11.82
N ALA A 406 8.22 -8.38 12.34
CA ALA A 406 8.63 -9.37 13.34
C ALA A 406 7.87 -9.24 14.67
N SER A 407 7.43 -8.03 15.03
CA SER A 407 6.72 -7.73 16.27
C SER A 407 5.19 -7.91 16.21
N ILE A 408 4.64 -8.30 15.05
CA ILE A 408 3.20 -8.55 14.92
C ILE A 408 2.85 -9.81 15.73
N PRO A 409 1.87 -9.78 16.64
CA PRO A 409 1.47 -10.98 17.36
C PRO A 409 0.84 -11.98 16.38
N VAL A 410 1.40 -13.20 16.32
CA VAL A 410 0.79 -14.34 15.66
C VAL A 410 0.21 -15.27 16.72
N PRO A 411 -1.11 -15.57 16.70
CA PRO A 411 -1.75 -16.39 17.72
C PRO A 411 -1.22 -17.83 17.74
N PHE A 412 -0.86 -18.36 16.57
CA PHE A 412 -0.29 -19.70 16.45
C PHE A 412 0.79 -19.76 15.36
N SER A 413 2.02 -20.11 15.73
CA SER A 413 3.10 -20.26 14.74
C SER A 413 3.12 -21.69 14.21
N PHE A 414 2.61 -21.87 12.98
CA PHE A 414 2.62 -23.15 12.27
C PHE A 414 4.05 -23.58 11.99
N TRP A 415 4.87 -22.70 11.43
CA TRP A 415 6.26 -23.02 11.12
C TRP A 415 7.10 -23.20 12.37
N GLY A 416 6.85 -22.42 13.43
CA GLY A 416 7.48 -22.63 14.72
C GLY A 416 7.16 -24.01 15.33
N TRP A 417 5.92 -24.50 15.15
CA TRP A 417 5.55 -25.86 15.57
C TRP A 417 6.24 -26.93 14.72
N VAL A 418 6.25 -26.78 13.39
CA VAL A 418 6.93 -27.71 12.46
C VAL A 418 8.42 -27.79 12.79
N CYS A 419 9.12 -26.66 12.95
CA CYS A 419 10.54 -26.63 13.28
C CYS A 419 10.84 -27.37 14.60
N ARG A 420 10.08 -27.10 15.66
CA ARG A 420 10.26 -27.81 16.95
C ARG A 420 10.05 -29.31 16.85
N SER A 421 9.16 -29.76 15.95
CA SER A 421 8.84 -31.18 15.80
C SER A 421 9.91 -31.98 15.06
N HIS A 422 10.85 -31.34 14.35
CA HIS A 422 11.86 -32.01 13.52
C HIS A 422 13.30 -31.78 14.00
N THR A 423 13.51 -30.81 14.89
CA THR A 423 14.80 -30.58 15.56
C THR A 423 14.59 -30.36 17.07
N PRO A 424 14.59 -31.43 17.90
CA PRO A 424 14.40 -31.28 19.35
C PRO A 424 15.46 -30.37 20.01
N ASP A 425 16.65 -30.25 19.42
CA ASP A 425 17.72 -29.37 19.91
C ASP A 425 17.48 -27.86 19.66
N PHE A 426 16.56 -27.50 18.76
CA PHE A 426 16.16 -26.09 18.54
C PHE A 426 15.28 -25.52 19.67
N ALA A 427 14.76 -26.37 20.56
CA ALA A 427 13.81 -25.95 21.60
C ALA A 427 14.48 -25.13 22.74
N LEU A 428 15.80 -25.18 22.90
CA LEU A 428 16.50 -24.58 24.04
C LEU A 428 17.00 -23.14 23.81
N ALA A 429 17.02 -22.64 22.57
CA ALA A 429 17.54 -21.31 22.26
C ALA A 429 16.49 -20.18 22.26
N GLY A 430 15.19 -20.52 22.27
CA GLY A 430 14.10 -19.56 22.00
C GLY A 430 13.33 -19.00 23.21
N LEU A 431 13.81 -19.19 24.44
CA LEU A 431 13.14 -18.75 25.68
C LEU A 431 13.98 -17.79 26.55
N ARG A 432 14.87 -16.99 25.95
CA ARG A 432 15.48 -15.84 26.63
C ARG A 432 15.20 -14.53 25.89
#